data_AF-A0A350NV63-F1
#
_entry.id   AF-A0A350NV63-F1
#
_cell.length_a   1.000
_cell.length_b   1.000
_cell.length_c   1.000
_cell.angle_alpha   90.00
_cell.angle_beta   90.00
_cell.angle_gamma   90.00
#
_symmetry.space_group_name_H-M   'P 1'
#
loop_
_entity.id
_entity.type
_entity.pdbx_description
1 polymer ?
#
loop_
_entity_poly.entity_id
_entity_poly.type
_entity_poly.pdbx_seq_one_letter_code
_entity_poly.pdbx_strand_id
1 'polypeptide(L)' 'MYDIIELNSKKVSDLREIANKLGLQRADKLKKQDLVYSILDEQALRPGALPKKGKTAAPEKTASKS' A
#
# COMPACT_ATOMS: atom_id res chain seq x y z
N MET A 1 -1.32 3.38 -3.02
CA MET A 1 -0.71 2.07 -3.27
C MET A 1 0.47 1.90 -2.33
N TYR A 2 0.54 0.79 -1.60
CA TYR A 2 1.62 0.48 -0.65
C TYR A 2 2.65 -0.45 -1.28
N ASP A 3 3.91 -0.37 -0.83
CA ASP A 3 4.95 -1.33 -1.19
C ASP A 3 5.17 -2.42 -0.11
N ILE A 4 5.93 -3.46 -0.47
CA ILE A 4 6.14 -4.62 0.40
C ILE A 4 6.86 -4.26 1.72
N ILE A 5 7.70 -3.22 1.72
CA ILE A 5 8.41 -2.76 2.92
C ILE A 5 7.42 -2.07 3.85
N GLU A 6 6.62 -1.13 3.30
CA GLU A 6 5.58 -0.43 4.05
C GLU A 6 4.56 -1.38 4.69
N LEU A 7 4.14 -2.42 3.95
CA LEU A 7 3.19 -3.40 4.45
C LEU A 7 3.81 -4.29 5.54
N ASN A 8 5.06 -4.73 5.38
CA ASN A 8 5.73 -5.54 6.40
C ASN A 8 5.96 -4.77 7.72
N SER A 9 6.14 -3.44 7.66
CA SER A 9 6.29 -2.60 8.86
C SER A 9 4.97 -2.31 9.59
N LYS A 10 3.80 -2.61 9.00
CA LYS A 10 2.49 -2.37 9.62
C LYS A 10 2.10 -3.43 10.64
N LYS A 11 1.22 -3.03 11.57
CA LYS A 11 0.53 -3.97 12.46
C LYS A 11 -0.48 -4.79 11.68
N VAL A 12 -0.77 -6.00 12.16
CA VAL A 12 -1.77 -6.90 11.54
C VAL A 12 -3.15 -6.25 11.50
N SER A 13 -3.52 -5.46 12.51
CA SER A 13 -4.76 -4.65 12.53
C SER A 13 -4.84 -3.71 11.33
N ASP A 14 -3.77 -2.94 11.09
CA ASP A 14 -3.73 -1.93 10.02
C ASP A 14 -3.78 -2.61 8.64
N LEU A 15 -3.10 -3.75 8.50
CA LEU A 15 -3.16 -4.55 7.27
C LEU A 15 -4.59 -5.05 7.01
N ARG A 16 -5.33 -5.46 8.05
CA ARG A 16 -6.73 -5.89 7.90
C ARG A 16 -7.63 -4.75 7.47
N GLU A 17 -7.43 -3.55 8.01
CA GLU A 17 -8.16 -2.37 7.56
C GLU A 17 -7.90 -2.03 6.09
N ILE A 18 -6.64 -2.11 5.65
CA ILE A 18 -6.27 -1.89 4.25
C ILE A 18 -6.92 -2.95 3.35
N ALA A 19 -6.84 -4.22 3.75
CA ALA A 19 -7.45 -5.32 3.03
C ALA A 19 -8.99 -5.15 2.92
N ASN A 20 -9.65 -4.75 4.01
CA ASN A 20 -11.09 -4.45 4.01
C ASN A 20 -11.44 -3.28 3.08
N LYS A 21 -10.63 -2.21 3.06
CA LYS A 21 -10.82 -1.07 2.14
C LYS A 21 -10.65 -1.47 0.67
N LEU A 22 -9.81 -2.47 0.40
CA LEU A 22 -9.64 -3.06 -0.93
C LEU A 22 -10.73 -4.09 -1.28
N GLY A 23 -11.65 -4.40 -0.35
CA GLY A 23 -12.73 -5.38 -0.55
C GLY A 23 -12.29 -6.83 -0.37
N LEU A 24 -11.14 -7.07 0.25
CA LEU A 24 -10.55 -8.39 0.43
C LEU A 24 -11.33 -9.18 1.49
N GLN A 25 -12.02 -10.24 1.06
CA GLN A 25 -12.82 -11.10 1.94
C GLN A 25 -11.92 -11.96 2.82
N ARG A 26 -12.34 -12.24 4.06
CA ARG A 26 -11.65 -13.15 5.01
C ARG A 26 -10.23 -12.73 5.40
N ALA A 27 -9.90 -11.43 5.28
CA ALA A 27 -8.64 -10.87 5.74
C ALA A 27 -8.36 -11.16 7.23
N ASP A 28 -9.41 -11.42 8.00
CA ASP A 28 -9.36 -11.79 9.41
C ASP A 28 -8.78 -13.20 9.68
N LYS A 29 -8.77 -14.08 8.69
CA LYS A 29 -8.24 -15.45 8.80
C LYS A 29 -6.81 -15.57 8.27
N LEU A 30 -6.32 -14.55 7.58
CA LEU A 30 -5.00 -14.54 6.99
C LEU A 30 -3.92 -14.22 8.03
N LYS A 31 -2.79 -14.92 7.92
CA LYS A 31 -1.56 -14.58 8.65
C LYS A 31 -0.95 -13.32 8.06
N LYS A 32 -0.01 -12.70 8.79
CA LYS A 32 0.59 -11.42 8.37
C LYS A 32 1.18 -11.46 6.97
N GLN A 33 2.01 -12.46 6.65
CA GLN A 33 2.64 -12.57 5.33
C GLN A 33 1.58 -12.76 4.22
N ASP A 34 0.63 -13.68 4.40
CA ASP A 34 -0.45 -13.91 3.45
C ASP A 34 -1.27 -12.64 3.21
N LEU A 35 -1.52 -11.86 4.26
CA LEU A 35 -2.24 -10.60 4.18
C LEU A 35 -1.44 -9.52 3.41
N VAL A 36 -0.12 -9.44 3.62
CA VAL A 36 0.76 -8.55 2.85
C VAL A 36 0.72 -8.90 1.36
N TYR A 37 0.87 -10.18 1.01
CA TYR A 37 0.83 -10.61 -0.38
C TYR A 37 -0.54 -10.39 -1.02
N SER A 38 -1.62 -10.73 -0.32
CA SER A 38 -2.99 -10.54 -0.83
C SER A 38 -3.30 -9.06 -1.10
N ILE A 39 -2.80 -8.14 -0.26
CA ILE A 39 -2.95 -6.70 -0.49
C ILE A 39 -2.16 -6.25 -1.74
N LEU A 40 -0.95 -6.75 -1.93
CA LEU A 40 -0.15 -6.43 -3.12
C LEU A 40 -0.83 -6.91 -4.40
N ASP A 41 -1.40 -8.12 -4.37
CA ASP A 41 -2.15 -8.69 -5.50
C ASP A 41 -3.41 -7.87 -5.82
N GLU A 42 -4.23 -7.53 -4.82
CA GLU A 42 -5.42 -6.70 -5.05
C GLU A 42 -5.07 -5.30 -5.56
N GLN A 43 -3.97 -4.70 -5.07
CA GLN A 43 -3.48 -3.43 -5.60
C GLN A 43 -3.05 -3.52 -7.07
N ALA A 44 -2.48 -4.65 -7.49
CA ALA A 44 -2.09 -4.90 -8.88
C ALA A 44 -3.32 -5.13 -9.78
N LEU A 45 -4.33 -5.83 -9.27
CA LEU A 45 -5.61 -6.06 -9.98
C LEU A 45 -6.45 -4.79 -10.09
N ARG A 46 -6.38 -3.90 -9.09
CA ARG A 46 -7.21 -2.68 -8.99
C ARG A 46 -6.35 -1.42 -8.87
N PRO A 47 -5.56 -1.08 -9.91
CA PRO A 47 -4.72 0.11 -9.89
C PRO A 47 -5.62 1.37 -9.81
N GLY A 48 -5.67 1.99 -8.62
CA GLY A 48 -6.49 3.18 -8.35
C GLY A 48 -7.47 3.04 -7.17
N ALA A 49 -7.69 1.83 -6.65
CA ALA A 49 -8.58 1.59 -5.50
C ALA A 49 -8.10 2.28 -4.21
N LEU A 50 -6.80 2.59 -4.11
CA LEU A 50 -6.24 3.43 -3.07
C LEU A 50 -5.53 4.62 -3.72
N PRO A 51 -5.72 5.85 -3.20
CA PRO A 51 -4.94 6.98 -3.68
C PRO A 51 -3.46 6.62 -3.62
N LYS A 52 -2.70 6.97 -4.66
CA LYS A 52 -1.24 6.90 -4.58
C LYS A 52 -0.86 7.83 -3.44
N LYS A 53 -0.45 7.23 -2.32
CA LYS A 53 0.12 7.98 -1.21
C LYS A 53 1.36 8.61 -1.83
N GLY A 54 1.27 9.90 -2.14
CA GLY A 54 2.37 10.61 -2.77
C GLY A 54 3.59 10.37 -1.90
N LYS A 55 4.56 9.62 -2.41
CA LYS A 55 5.94 9.92 -2.05
C LYS A 55 6.13 11.30 -2.67
N THR A 56 5.84 12.35 -1.91
CA THR A 56 6.33 13.69 -2.19
C THR A 56 7.84 13.54 -2.09
N ALA A 57 8.44 13.07 -3.17
CA ALA A 57 9.82 13.37 -3.46
C ALA A 57 9.89 14.89 -3.48
N ALA A 58 10.76 15.43 -2.65
CA ALA A 58 11.21 16.80 -2.74
C ALA A 58 11.46 17.16 -4.21
N PRO A 59 11.07 18.37 -4.68
CA PRO A 59 11.62 18.86 -5.92
C PRO A 59 13.03 19.34 -5.61
N GLU A 60 14.05 18.51 -5.82
CA GLU A 60 15.40 19.04 -6.00
C GLU A 60 15.72 19.15 -7.49
N LYS A 61 16.00 20.40 -7.88
CA LYS A 61 16.67 20.90 -9.10
C LYS A 61 15.86 21.00 -10.40
N THR A 62 15.40 22.21 -10.64
CA THR A 62 15.84 22.96 -11.82
C THR A 62 16.64 24.18 -11.38
N ALA A 63 17.94 24.14 -11.66
CA ALA A 63 18.75 25.34 -11.77
C ALA A 63 18.10 26.28 -12.79
N SER A 64 17.78 27.51 -12.38
CA SER A 64 17.64 28.61 -13.31
C SER A 64 18.59 29.70 -12.87
N LYS A 65 19.70 29.73 -13.58
CA LYS A 65 20.65 30.83 -13.66
C LYS A 65 19.92 32.03 -14.27
N SER A 66 19.82 33.13 -13.55
CA SER A 66 19.67 34.50 -14.08
C SER A 66 20.03 35.47 -12.96
#